data_AF-A0A3N9XRN1-F1
#
_entry.id   AF-A0A3N9XRN1-F1
#
_cell.length_a   1.000
_cell.length_b   1.000
_cell.length_c   1.000
_cell.angle_alpha   90.00
_cell.angle_beta   90.00
_cell.angle_gamma   90.00
#
_symmetry.space_group_name_H-M   'P 1'
#
loop_
_entity.id
_entity.type
_entity.pdbx_description
1 polymer ?
#
loop_
_entity_poly.entity_id
_entity_poly.type
_entity_poly.pdbx_seq_one_letter_code
_entity_poly.pdbx_strand_id
1 'polypeptide(L)'
;MKTRVKKIALGAVAGLALTIALPASPALAINSVTCGTRTDFLKLDITLGTIGMAKCFASRGVTAVNIGGVYHYTSGNNKVTVNYEAGGQYHTSTVDRGYGVSFGRTVRVYEVRIW
;
A
#
# COMPACT_ATOMS: atom_id res chain seq x y z
N MET A 1 -14.38 48.03 52.84
CA MET A 1 -14.44 49.18 51.89
C MET A 1 -13.80 48.73 50.58
N LYS A 2 -14.42 49.10 49.45
CA LYS A 2 -14.10 48.62 48.09
C LYS A 2 -12.80 49.23 47.56
N THR A 3 -12.03 48.49 46.78
CA THR A 3 -11.33 49.03 45.60
C THR A 3 -11.00 47.92 44.60
N ARG A 4 -11.55 48.07 43.38
CA ARG A 4 -11.31 47.25 42.19
C ARG A 4 -10.09 47.81 41.45
N VAL A 5 -9.20 46.97 40.93
CA VAL A 5 -8.30 47.35 39.83
C VAL A 5 -8.26 46.23 38.78
N LYS A 6 -8.24 46.66 37.53
CA LYS A 6 -8.65 45.98 36.30
C LYS A 6 -7.63 44.96 35.77
N LYS A 7 -8.17 44.07 34.95
CA LYS A 7 -7.52 43.14 34.01
C LYS A 7 -6.37 43.80 33.23
N ILE A 8 -5.23 43.11 33.13
CA ILE A 8 -4.28 43.26 32.01
C ILE A 8 -4.18 41.90 31.33
N ALA A 9 -4.67 41.84 30.10
CA ALA A 9 -4.42 40.77 29.16
C ALA A 9 -3.18 41.16 28.34
N LEU A 10 -2.18 40.30 28.27
CA LEU A 10 -1.01 40.33 27.37
C LEU A 10 -0.35 38.94 27.55
N GLY A 11 -0.03 38.12 26.57
CA GLY A 11 -0.13 38.14 25.12
C GLY A 11 0.05 36.69 24.65
N ALA A 12 -0.51 36.38 23.49
CA ALA A 12 -0.59 35.03 22.95
C ALA A 12 0.71 34.57 22.27
N VAL A 13 0.71 33.26 21.96
CA VAL A 13 1.40 32.55 20.87
C VAL A 13 2.75 31.91 21.24
N ALA A 14 2.71 30.60 21.49
CA ALA A 14 3.82 29.69 21.23
C ALA A 14 3.32 28.62 20.24
N GLY A 15 4.10 28.41 19.19
CA GLY A 15 3.66 27.96 17.87
C GLY A 15 3.00 26.57 17.81
N LEU A 16 1.91 26.50 17.06
CA LEU A 16 1.48 25.25 16.44
C LEU A 16 2.55 24.88 15.41
N ALA A 17 3.33 23.83 15.70
CA ALA A 17 4.14 23.17 14.69
C ALA A 17 3.17 22.67 13.61
N LEU A 18 3.16 23.34 12.45
CA LEU A 18 2.48 22.85 11.27
C LEU A 18 3.19 21.56 10.88
N THR A 19 2.65 20.42 11.31
CA THR A 19 2.91 19.15 10.65
C THR A 19 2.54 19.38 9.20
N ILE A 20 3.55 19.51 8.34
CA ILE A 20 3.39 19.60 6.91
C ILE A 20 2.76 18.26 6.53
N ALA A 21 1.43 18.23 6.48
CA ALA A 21 0.70 17.14 5.89
C ALA A 21 1.15 17.16 4.43
N LEU A 22 2.10 16.27 4.09
CA LEU A 22 2.36 15.99 2.69
C LEU A 22 1.01 15.73 2.05
N PRO A 23 0.74 16.24 0.84
CA PRO A 23 -0.44 15.84 0.12
C PRO A 23 -0.38 14.32 0.01
N ALA A 24 -1.19 13.63 0.80
CA ALA A 24 -1.59 12.28 0.52
C ALA A 24 -2.42 12.40 -0.76
N SER A 25 -1.73 12.45 -1.90
CA SER A 25 -2.37 12.36 -3.20
C SER A 25 -3.36 11.19 -3.09
N PRO A 26 -4.65 11.39 -3.44
CA PRO A 26 -5.64 10.35 -3.32
C PRO A 26 -5.05 9.12 -4.01
N ALA A 27 -4.94 8.02 -3.29
CA ALA A 27 -4.41 6.82 -3.89
C ALA A 27 -5.53 6.27 -4.78
N LEU A 28 -5.39 6.46 -6.09
CA LEU A 28 -6.33 5.95 -7.08
C LEU A 28 -6.41 4.42 -6.93
N ALA A 29 -7.60 3.84 -7.04
CA ALA A 29 -7.76 2.39 -7.01
C ALA A 29 -7.04 1.78 -8.23
N ILE A 30 -6.23 0.75 -8.00
CA ILE A 30 -5.59 0.00 -9.10
C ILE A 30 -6.64 -0.86 -9.81
N ASN A 31 -6.56 -0.94 -11.13
CA ASN A 31 -7.48 -1.76 -11.93
C ASN A 31 -7.02 -3.23 -11.94
N SER A 32 -7.91 -4.15 -11.57
CA SER A 32 -7.72 -5.58 -11.86
C SER A 32 -7.96 -5.81 -13.35
N VAL A 33 -7.00 -6.43 -14.03
CA VAL A 33 -7.04 -6.68 -15.47
C VAL A 33 -6.79 -8.15 -15.79
N THR A 34 -7.24 -8.59 -16.96
CA THR A 34 -6.87 -9.90 -17.49
C THR A 34 -5.38 -9.91 -17.80
N CYS A 35 -4.64 -10.89 -17.28
CA CYS A 35 -3.19 -11.00 -17.50
C CYS A 35 -2.83 -11.18 -18.98
N GLY A 36 -3.57 -12.04 -19.70
CA GLY A 36 -3.27 -12.38 -21.09
C GLY A 36 -1.82 -12.84 -21.25
N THR A 37 -1.16 -12.35 -22.30
CA THR A 37 0.27 -12.59 -22.59
C THR A 37 1.18 -11.44 -22.14
N ARG A 38 0.63 -10.43 -21.45
CA ARG A 38 1.38 -9.23 -21.07
C ARG A 38 2.25 -9.48 -19.84
N THR A 39 3.47 -8.93 -19.87
CA THR A 39 4.48 -9.10 -18.82
C THR A 39 4.77 -7.81 -18.04
N ASP A 40 4.15 -6.71 -18.42
CA ASP A 40 4.38 -5.39 -17.81
C ASP A 40 3.46 -5.07 -16.63
N PHE A 41 2.45 -5.90 -16.37
CA PHE A 41 1.56 -5.73 -15.22
C PHE A 41 2.18 -6.25 -13.93
N LEU A 42 1.69 -5.74 -12.79
CA LEU A 42 1.85 -6.45 -11.53
C LEU A 42 1.05 -7.75 -11.63
N LYS A 43 1.69 -8.90 -11.49
CA LYS A 43 1.06 -10.21 -11.51
C LYS A 43 1.27 -10.92 -10.19
N LEU A 44 0.19 -11.36 -9.56
CA LEU A 44 0.23 -12.27 -8.42
C LEU A 44 -0.04 -13.69 -8.93
N ASP A 45 0.92 -14.59 -8.73
CA ASP A 45 0.74 -16.02 -9.02
C ASP A 45 0.17 -16.71 -7.78
N ILE A 46 -0.95 -17.40 -7.98
CA ILE A 46 -1.81 -17.96 -6.94
C ILE A 46 -1.91 -19.47 -7.17
N THR A 47 -1.90 -20.25 -6.10
CA THR A 47 -2.27 -21.66 -6.14
C THR A 47 -3.49 -21.94 -5.27
N LEU A 48 -4.45 -22.68 -5.81
CA LEU A 48 -5.59 -23.25 -5.11
C LEU A 48 -5.50 -24.77 -5.18
N GLY A 49 -4.71 -25.36 -4.29
CA GLY A 49 -4.40 -26.79 -4.32
C GLY A 49 -3.48 -27.14 -5.49
N THR A 50 -4.00 -27.86 -6.48
CA THR A 50 -3.26 -28.25 -7.70
C THR A 50 -3.45 -27.29 -8.87
N ILE A 51 -4.34 -26.31 -8.75
CA ILE A 51 -4.67 -25.37 -9.83
C ILE A 51 -3.90 -24.07 -9.63
N GLY A 52 -3.05 -23.74 -10.61
CA GLY A 52 -2.39 -22.45 -10.70
C GLY A 52 -3.28 -21.40 -11.37
N MET A 53 -3.31 -20.19 -10.81
CA MET A 53 -4.02 -19.03 -11.34
C MET A 53 -3.16 -17.78 -11.23
N ALA A 54 -3.56 -16.72 -11.92
CA ALA A 54 -2.91 -15.43 -11.80
C ALA A 54 -3.92 -14.29 -11.71
N LYS A 55 -3.56 -13.25 -10.96
CA LYS A 55 -4.30 -11.99 -10.93
C LYS A 55 -3.39 -10.83 -11.27
N CYS A 56 -3.79 -10.04 -12.26
CA CYS A 56 -3.00 -8.92 -12.75
C CYS A 56 -3.62 -7.58 -12.39
N PHE A 57 -2.76 -6.61 -12.13
CA PHE A 57 -3.11 -5.26 -11.71
C PHE A 57 -2.34 -4.26 -12.57
N ALA A 58 -3.03 -3.18 -12.96
CA ALA A 58 -2.48 -2.14 -13.82
C ALA A 58 -2.95 -0.75 -13.38
N SER A 59 -2.25 0.29 -13.85
CA SER A 59 -2.41 1.70 -13.48
C SER A 59 -1.79 2.03 -12.12
N ARG A 60 -1.29 3.25 -11.97
CA ARG A 60 -0.71 3.76 -10.72
C ARG A 60 -1.81 3.92 -9.68
N GLY A 61 -1.52 3.55 -8.44
CA GLY A 61 -2.52 3.55 -7.39
C GLY A 61 -2.22 2.62 -6.22
N VAL A 62 -3.19 2.45 -5.35
CA VAL A 62 -3.23 1.41 -4.32
C VAL A 62 -4.61 0.78 -4.30
N THR A 63 -4.69 -0.51 -4.01
CA THR A 63 -5.97 -1.13 -3.69
C THR A 63 -5.79 -2.17 -2.59
N ALA A 64 -6.71 -2.14 -1.63
CA ALA A 64 -6.88 -3.23 -0.69
C ALA A 64 -7.39 -4.46 -1.45
N VAL A 65 -6.91 -5.62 -1.06
CA VAL A 65 -7.27 -6.92 -1.60
C VAL A 65 -7.37 -7.92 -0.45
N ASN A 66 -7.88 -9.12 -0.72
CA ASN A 66 -7.81 -10.25 0.22
C ASN A 66 -7.63 -11.52 -0.60
N ILE A 67 -6.39 -11.78 -0.99
CA ILE A 67 -6.05 -12.86 -1.93
C ILE A 67 -5.16 -13.85 -1.19
N GLY A 68 -5.70 -15.02 -0.88
CA GLY A 68 -4.94 -16.14 -0.34
C GLY A 68 -4.27 -16.98 -1.43
N GLY A 69 -3.30 -17.81 -1.04
CA GLY A 69 -2.65 -18.76 -1.95
C GLY A 69 -1.58 -18.15 -2.85
N VAL A 70 -1.23 -16.87 -2.65
CA VAL A 70 -0.19 -16.21 -3.46
C VAL A 70 1.16 -16.80 -3.06
N TYR A 71 1.95 -17.29 -4.01
CA TYR A 71 3.28 -17.85 -3.73
C TYR A 71 4.41 -17.04 -4.38
N HIS A 72 4.07 -16.22 -5.37
CA HIS A 72 5.01 -15.40 -6.11
C HIS A 72 4.29 -14.16 -6.66
N TYR A 73 5.03 -13.07 -6.86
CA TYR A 73 4.56 -11.96 -7.67
C TYR A 73 5.66 -11.40 -8.56
N THR A 74 5.29 -10.85 -9.72
CA THR A 74 6.16 -10.04 -10.57
C THR A 74 5.67 -8.61 -10.65
N SER A 75 6.62 -7.67 -10.64
CA SER A 75 6.36 -6.23 -10.72
C SER A 75 6.04 -5.75 -12.15
N GLY A 76 6.43 -6.53 -13.16
CA GLY A 76 6.34 -6.12 -14.56
C GLY A 76 7.15 -4.85 -14.81
N ASN A 77 6.56 -3.86 -15.48
CA ASN A 77 7.21 -2.57 -15.73
C ASN A 77 6.87 -1.50 -14.67
N ASN A 78 6.56 -1.93 -13.45
CA ASN A 78 6.13 -1.04 -12.37
C ASN A 78 7.08 -1.13 -11.18
N LYS A 79 7.21 -0.03 -10.41
CA LYS A 79 7.66 -0.15 -9.03
C LYS A 79 6.44 -0.53 -8.18
N VAL A 80 6.57 -1.56 -7.35
CA VAL A 80 5.44 -2.18 -6.66
C VAL A 80 5.72 -2.31 -5.18
N THR A 81 4.69 -2.06 -4.36
CA THR A 81 4.66 -2.50 -2.96
C THR A 81 3.53 -3.50 -2.77
N VAL A 82 3.83 -4.62 -2.10
CA VAL A 82 2.87 -5.67 -1.74
C VAL A 82 2.90 -5.84 -0.23
N ASN A 83 1.73 -5.72 0.41
CA ASN A 83 1.58 -6.04 1.82
C ASN A 83 0.84 -7.36 2.01
N TYR A 84 1.38 -8.24 2.82
CA TYR A 84 0.94 -9.63 2.94
C TYR A 84 1.12 -10.19 4.35
N GLU A 85 0.36 -11.22 4.67
CA GLU A 85 0.49 -12.00 5.89
C GLU A 85 1.03 -13.39 5.59
N ALA A 86 2.02 -13.80 6.38
CA ALA A 86 2.67 -15.09 6.30
C ALA A 86 2.82 -15.67 7.71
N GLY A 87 2.07 -16.73 8.03
CA GLY A 87 2.17 -17.40 9.34
C GLY A 87 1.72 -16.50 10.50
N GLY A 88 0.72 -15.65 10.29
CA GLY A 88 0.17 -14.74 11.30
C GLY A 88 0.95 -13.43 11.47
N GLN A 89 2.03 -13.21 10.71
CA GLN A 89 2.79 -11.96 10.72
C GLN A 89 2.56 -11.15 9.45
N TYR A 90 2.42 -9.84 9.61
CA TYR A 90 2.26 -8.90 8.50
C TYR A 90 3.62 -8.40 8.00
N HIS A 91 3.78 -8.35 6.68
CA HIS A 91 5.00 -7.98 6.00
C HIS A 91 4.70 -7.02 4.84
N THR A 92 5.71 -6.24 4.49
CA THR A 92 5.70 -5.35 3.33
C THR A 92 6.93 -5.65 2.48
N SER A 93 6.72 -5.82 1.17
CA SER A 93 7.79 -5.97 0.19
C SER A 93 7.64 -4.87 -0.86
N THR A 94 8.72 -4.14 -1.14
CA THR A 94 8.76 -3.17 -2.23
C THR A 94 9.90 -3.52 -3.16
N VAL A 95 9.61 -3.58 -4.46
CA VAL A 95 10.59 -3.86 -5.51
C VAL A 95 10.44 -2.89 -6.66
N ASP A 96 11.54 -2.62 -7.35
CA ASP A 96 11.53 -1.86 -8.60
C ASP A 96 10.97 -2.69 -9.77
N ARG A 97 10.96 -2.09 -10.95
CA ARG A 97 10.50 -2.72 -12.19
C ARG A 97 11.39 -3.90 -12.60
N GLY A 98 10.78 -4.91 -13.19
CA GLY A 98 11.45 -6.10 -13.72
C GLY A 98 11.80 -7.16 -12.68
N TYR A 99 11.45 -6.94 -11.41
CA TYR A 99 11.71 -7.89 -10.33
C TYR A 99 10.52 -8.81 -10.07
N GLY A 100 10.82 -10.02 -9.59
CA GLY A 100 9.87 -10.96 -9.02
C GLY A 100 10.29 -11.37 -7.62
N VAL A 101 9.31 -11.69 -6.78
CA VAL A 101 9.53 -12.11 -5.40
C VAL A 101 8.77 -13.40 -5.14
N SER A 102 9.51 -14.43 -4.76
CA SER A 102 8.96 -15.69 -4.27
C SER A 102 8.87 -15.65 -2.75
N PHE A 103 7.70 -16.01 -2.22
CA PHE A 103 7.51 -16.01 -0.76
C PHE A 103 8.02 -17.30 -0.09
N GLY A 104 8.39 -18.33 -0.87
CA GLY A 104 8.81 -19.64 -0.35
C GLY A 104 7.69 -20.45 0.31
N ARG A 105 6.48 -19.90 0.37
CA ARG A 105 5.23 -20.50 0.86
C ARG A 105 4.06 -19.74 0.25
N THR A 106 2.85 -20.23 0.44
CA THR A 106 1.65 -19.43 0.15
C THR A 106 1.41 -18.41 1.24
N VAL A 107 1.04 -17.19 0.84
CA VAL A 107 0.73 -16.07 1.72
C VAL A 107 -0.66 -15.51 1.38
N ARG A 108 -1.17 -14.64 2.26
CA ARG A 108 -2.36 -13.84 1.98
C ARG A 108 -1.96 -12.39 1.73
N VAL A 109 -2.23 -11.88 0.53
CA VAL A 109 -1.99 -10.48 0.16
C VAL A 109 -3.20 -9.64 0.54
N TYR A 110 -2.94 -8.50 1.18
CA TYR A 110 -3.95 -7.56 1.67
C TYR A 110 -3.94 -6.20 0.98
N GLU A 111 -2.82 -5.82 0.38
CA GLU A 111 -2.72 -4.57 -0.38
C GLU A 111 -1.69 -4.72 -1.48
N VAL A 112 -1.99 -4.12 -2.63
CA VAL A 112 -1.02 -3.91 -3.70
C VAL A 112 -0.99 -2.44 -4.08
N ARG A 113 0.22 -1.93 -4.35
CA ARG A 113 0.50 -0.55 -4.76
C ARG A 113 1.37 -0.55 -6.00
N ILE A 114 0.99 0.25 -7.00
CA ILE A 114 1.79 0.54 -8.19
C ILE A 114 2.16 2.02 -8.15
N TRP A 115 3.46 2.30 -8.15
CA TRP A 115 4.01 3.64 -7.91
C TRP A 115 4.07 4.54 -9.11
#